data_AF-A0A4P6L1B0-F1
#
_entry.id   AF-A0A4P6L1B0-F1
#
_cell.length_a   1.000
_cell.length_b   1.000
_cell.length_c   1.000
_cell.angle_alpha   90.00
_cell.angle_beta   90.00
_cell.angle_gamma   90.00
#
_symmetry.space_group_name_H-M   'P 1'
#
loop_
_entity.id
_entity.type
_entity.pdbx_description
1 polymer ?
#
loop_
_entity_poly.entity_id
_entity_poly.type
_entity_poly.pdbx_seq_one_letter_code
_entity_poly.pdbx_strand_id
1 'polypeptide(L)'
;MTQEHVIENRESLDAQVLDMHRALTSLIDRLGALDMYNQRCAACTDPELKLVLASQRDSTRRHVAMLLEWARRRDPKLDKELRDALFKAGPIAAQYRYDENM
;
A
#
# COMPACT_ATOMS: atom_id res chain seq x y z
N MET A 1 3.53 1.57 13.83
CA MET A 1 4.99 1.36 13.63
C MET A 1 5.17 0.81 12.24
N THR A 2 5.89 1.51 11.37
CA THR A 2 6.35 0.97 10.08
C THR A 2 7.54 0.07 10.36
N GLN A 3 7.59 -1.09 9.71
CA GLN A 3 8.73 -1.99 9.85
C GLN A 3 9.85 -1.53 8.91
N GLU A 4 10.64 -0.56 9.37
CA GLU A 4 11.72 0.07 8.59
C GLU A 4 12.90 -0.87 8.33
N HIS A 5 13.03 -1.94 9.12
CA HIS A 5 14.16 -2.87 9.06
C HIS A 5 13.71 -4.31 8.81
N VAL A 6 14.61 -5.10 8.23
CA VAL A 6 14.45 -6.56 8.18
C VAL A 6 14.47 -7.12 9.60
N ILE A 7 13.54 -8.04 9.93
CA ILE A 7 13.45 -8.64 11.27
C ILE A 7 14.48 -9.78 11.42
N GLU A 8 14.59 -10.63 10.40
CA GLU A 8 15.54 -11.74 10.39
C GLU A 8 16.95 -11.27 10.03
N ASN A 9 17.95 -12.09 10.37
CA ASN A 9 19.33 -11.83 9.96
C ASN A 9 19.39 -11.64 8.44
N ARG A 10 19.89 -10.49 7.98
CA ARG A 10 19.97 -10.17 6.55
C ARG A 10 20.74 -11.22 5.75
N GLU A 11 21.75 -11.84 6.34
CA GLU A 11 22.56 -12.87 5.66
C GLU A 11 21.80 -14.17 5.41
N SER A 12 20.70 -14.42 6.13
CA SER A 12 19.83 -15.59 5.90
C SER A 12 18.71 -15.32 4.89
N LEU A 13 18.60 -14.10 4.37
CA LEU A 13 17.57 -13.71 3.42
C LEU A 13 18.13 -13.64 1.99
N ASP A 14 17.42 -14.22 1.03
CA ASP A 14 17.77 -14.09 -0.37
C ASP A 14 17.42 -12.71 -0.95
N ALA A 15 17.94 -12.44 -2.15
CA ALA A 15 17.73 -11.17 -2.84
C ALA A 15 16.24 -10.89 -3.12
N GLN A 16 15.44 -11.93 -3.40
CA GLN A 16 14.03 -11.79 -3.71
C GLN A 16 13.24 -11.32 -2.48
N VAL A 17 13.49 -11.92 -1.32
CA VAL A 17 12.87 -11.52 -0.04
C VAL A 17 13.28 -10.11 0.33
N LEU A 18 14.57 -9.76 0.17
CA LEU A 18 15.07 -8.43 0.46
C LEU A 18 14.46 -7.36 -0.46
N ASP A 19 14.30 -7.63 -1.75
CA ASP A 19 13.64 -6.70 -2.68
C ASP A 19 12.14 -6.59 -2.42
N MET A 20 11.47 -7.69 -2.06
CA MET A 20 10.06 -7.64 -1.65
C MET A 20 9.90 -6.78 -0.38
N HIS A 21 10.78 -6.94 0.62
CA HIS A 21 10.77 -6.10 1.81
C HIS A 21 10.93 -4.61 1.46
N ARG A 22 11.89 -4.26 0.58
CA ARG A 22 12.06 -2.87 0.11
C ARG A 22 10.78 -2.32 -0.53
N ALA A 23 10.12 -3.10 -1.39
CA ALA A 23 8.90 -2.69 -2.06
C ALA A 23 7.72 -2.53 -1.08
N LEU A 24 7.54 -3.47 -0.16
CA LEU A 24 6.46 -3.45 0.82
C LEU A 24 6.63 -2.33 1.85
N THR A 25 7.83 -2.13 2.39
CA THR A 25 8.09 -0.99 3.30
C THR A 25 7.89 0.34 2.59
N SER A 26 8.36 0.47 1.34
CA SER A 26 8.09 1.66 0.53
C SER A 26 6.58 1.87 0.31
N LEU A 27 5.82 0.80 0.06
CA LEU A 27 4.37 0.87 -0.11
C LEU A 27 3.68 1.34 1.19
N ILE A 28 4.08 0.80 2.33
CA ILE A 28 3.60 1.20 3.66
C ILE A 28 3.85 2.69 3.90
N ASP A 29 5.06 3.18 3.61
CA ASP A 29 5.39 4.60 3.77
C ASP A 29 4.52 5.50 2.89
N ARG A 30 4.25 5.08 1.64
CA ARG A 30 3.37 5.83 0.74
C ARG A 30 1.92 5.80 1.22
N LEU A 31 1.42 4.72 1.80
CA LEU A 31 0.09 4.66 2.41
C LEU A 31 -0.01 5.60 3.62
N GLY A 32 1.01 5.62 4.49
CA GLY A 32 1.07 6.57 5.61
C GLY A 32 1.11 8.03 5.16
N ALA A 33 1.91 8.33 4.13
CA ALA A 33 1.95 9.67 3.54
C ALA A 33 0.60 10.07 2.91
N LEU A 34 -0.08 9.14 2.24
CA LEU A 34 -1.38 9.38 1.63
C LEU A 34 -2.43 9.77 2.68
N ASP A 35 -2.50 9.04 3.79
CA ASP A 35 -3.38 9.38 4.92
C ASP A 35 -3.04 10.75 5.51
N MET A 36 -1.77 10.99 5.84
CA MET A 36 -1.30 12.27 6.35
C MET A 36 -1.69 13.44 5.42
N TYR A 37 -1.48 13.31 4.11
CA TYR A 37 -1.85 14.36 3.16
C TYR A 37 -3.37 14.53 3.03
N ASN A 38 -4.18 13.46 3.13
CA ASN A 38 -5.63 13.58 3.18
C ASN A 38 -6.07 14.46 4.36
N GLN A 39 -5.56 14.16 5.56
CA GLN A 39 -5.89 14.92 6.78
C GLN A 39 -5.44 16.37 6.67
N ARG A 40 -4.20 16.61 6.22
CA ARG A 40 -3.68 17.97 6.02
C ARG A 40 -4.47 18.75 4.98
N CYS A 41 -4.82 18.14 3.84
CA CYS A 41 -5.65 18.81 2.83
C CYS A 41 -7.05 19.17 3.36
N ALA A 42 -7.64 18.32 4.21
CA ALA A 42 -8.94 18.58 4.80
C ALA A 42 -8.90 19.73 5.81
N ALA A 43 -7.85 19.80 6.64
CA ALA A 43 -7.68 20.83 7.66
C ALA A 43 -7.03 22.14 7.18
N CYS A 44 -6.38 22.14 6.00
CA CYS A 44 -5.64 23.30 5.50
C CYS A 44 -6.59 24.46 5.14
N THR A 45 -6.34 25.62 5.74
CA THR A 45 -7.10 26.87 5.54
C THR A 45 -6.49 27.80 4.51
N ASP A 46 -5.22 27.61 4.14
CA ASP A 46 -4.54 28.39 3.11
C ASP A 46 -4.76 27.75 1.72
N PRO A 47 -5.37 28.47 0.75
CA PRO A 47 -5.71 27.90 -0.55
C PRO A 47 -4.49 27.47 -1.38
N GLU A 48 -3.38 28.21 -1.31
CA GLU A 48 -2.17 27.91 -2.10
C GLU A 48 -1.45 26.69 -1.55
N LEU A 49 -1.26 26.62 -0.22
CA LEU A 49 -0.70 25.45 0.43
C LEU A 49 -1.58 24.20 0.19
N LYS A 50 -2.90 24.35 0.19
CA LYS A 50 -3.81 23.23 -0.10
C LYS A 50 -3.58 22.64 -1.49
N LEU A 51 -3.27 23.46 -2.49
CA LEU A 51 -2.93 22.98 -3.84
C LEU A 51 -1.61 22.21 -3.85
N VAL A 52 -0.59 22.70 -3.14
CA VAL A 52 0.70 22.00 -3.01
C VAL A 52 0.52 20.64 -2.30
N LEU A 53 -0.23 20.60 -1.20
CA LEU A 53 -0.48 19.36 -0.47
C LEU A 53 -1.32 18.36 -1.29
N ALA A 54 -2.30 18.85 -2.06
CA ALA A 54 -3.12 18.02 -2.93
C ALA A 54 -2.30 17.39 -4.06
N SER A 55 -1.34 18.12 -4.65
CA SER A 55 -0.47 17.55 -5.70
C SER A 55 0.43 16.44 -5.15
N GLN A 56 0.96 16.62 -3.93
CA GLN A 56 1.76 15.59 -3.23
C GLN A 56 0.94 14.35 -2.91
N ARG A 57 -0.30 14.54 -2.44
CA ARG A 57 -1.26 13.46 -2.21
C ARG A 57 -1.54 12.65 -3.48
N ASP A 58 -1.79 13.34 -4.60
CA ASP A 58 -2.16 12.69 -5.85
C ASP A 58 -0.98 11.94 -6.47
N SER A 59 0.23 12.51 -6.38
CA SER A 59 1.49 11.82 -6.72
C SER A 59 1.71 10.56 -5.85
N THR A 60 1.37 10.64 -4.56
CA THR A 60 1.48 9.51 -3.63
C THR A 60 0.58 8.34 -4.03
N ARG A 61 -0.66 8.60 -4.49
CA ARG A 61 -1.55 7.55 -5.03
C ARG A 61 -0.93 6.80 -6.21
N ARG A 62 -0.23 7.52 -7.10
CA ARG A 62 0.49 6.91 -8.22
C ARG A 62 1.60 5.99 -7.73
N HIS A 63 2.40 6.42 -6.75
CA HIS A 63 3.45 5.57 -6.19
C HIS A 63 2.91 4.33 -5.47
N VAL A 64 1.79 4.44 -4.74
CA VAL A 64 1.08 3.29 -4.16
C VAL A 64 0.75 2.27 -5.23
N ALA A 65 0.13 2.70 -6.33
CA ALA A 65 -0.24 1.80 -7.43
C ALA A 65 0.98 1.15 -8.09
N MET A 66 2.05 1.91 -8.33
CA MET A 66 3.28 1.40 -8.95
C MET A 66 3.98 0.34 -8.09
N LEU A 67 4.09 0.58 -6.77
CA LEU A 67 4.72 -0.35 -5.83
C LEU A 67 3.89 -1.62 -5.65
N LEU A 68 2.57 -1.48 -5.51
CA LEU A 68 1.67 -2.62 -5.42
C LEU A 68 1.73 -3.50 -6.68
N GLU A 69 1.75 -2.89 -7.86
CA GLU A 69 1.88 -3.62 -9.13
C GLU A 69 3.22 -4.35 -9.25
N TRP A 70 4.32 -3.74 -8.79
CA TRP A 70 5.62 -4.41 -8.78
C TRP A 70 5.61 -5.66 -7.89
N ALA A 71 4.99 -5.57 -6.71
CA ALA A 71 4.83 -6.67 -5.77
C ALA A 71 3.91 -7.77 -6.34
N ARG A 72 2.76 -7.40 -6.92
CA ARG A 72 1.81 -8.33 -7.56
C ARG A 72 2.48 -9.21 -8.60
N ARG A 73 3.37 -8.64 -9.44
CA ARG A 73 4.08 -9.40 -10.49
C ARG A 73 5.06 -10.46 -9.96
N ARG A 74 5.38 -10.44 -8.67
CA ARG A 74 6.40 -11.29 -8.03
C ARG A 74 5.85 -12.21 -6.95
N ASP A 75 4.57 -12.08 -6.62
CA ASP A 75 3.87 -12.94 -5.68
C ASP A 75 2.58 -13.47 -6.33
N PRO A 76 2.59 -14.72 -6.84
CA PRO A 76 1.41 -15.32 -7.48
C PRO A 76 0.20 -15.44 -6.55
N LYS A 77 0.41 -15.57 -5.23
CA LYS A 77 -0.70 -15.64 -4.28
C LYS A 77 -1.31 -14.25 -4.10
N LEU A 78 -0.48 -13.23 -3.95
CA LEU A 78 -0.95 -11.84 -3.93
C LEU A 78 -1.67 -11.48 -5.24
N ASP A 79 -1.18 -11.91 -6.40
CA ASP A 79 -1.87 -11.69 -7.68
C ASP A 79 -3.28 -12.26 -7.69
N LYS A 80 -3.43 -13.52 -7.24
CA LYS A 80 -4.74 -14.16 -7.13
C LYS A 80 -5.67 -13.32 -6.25
N GLU A 81 -5.24 -13.00 -5.02
CA GLU A 81 -6.08 -12.25 -4.08
C GLU A 81 -6.45 -10.85 -4.60
N LEU A 82 -5.53 -10.15 -5.27
CA LEU A 82 -5.82 -8.83 -5.85
C LEU A 82 -6.81 -8.91 -7.03
N ARG A 83 -6.78 -9.96 -7.84
CA ARG A 83 -7.75 -10.16 -8.94
C ARG A 83 -9.14 -10.52 -8.45
N ASP A 84 -9.21 -11.27 -7.36
CA ASP A 84 -10.46 -11.62 -6.70
C ASP A 84 -11.07 -10.37 -6.04
N ALA A 85 -10.24 -9.51 -5.44
CA ALA A 85 -10.69 -8.30 -4.73
C ALA A 85 -11.03 -7.10 -5.62
N LEU A 86 -10.16 -6.75 -6.58
CA LEU A 86 -10.19 -5.45 -7.23
C LEU A 86 -11.15 -5.39 -8.42
N PHE A 87 -11.72 -4.20 -8.64
CA PHE A 87 -12.59 -3.87 -9.78
C PHE A 87 -13.87 -4.72 -9.86
N LYS A 88 -14.40 -5.15 -8.71
CA LYS A 88 -15.68 -5.84 -8.57
C LYS A 88 -16.74 -4.91 -7.99
N ALA A 89 -18.00 -5.16 -8.31
CA ALA A 89 -19.15 -4.49 -7.70
C ALA A 89 -19.71 -5.36 -6.56
N GLY A 90 -20.42 -4.74 -5.63
CA GLY A 90 -21.03 -5.40 -4.48
C GLY A 90 -20.16 -5.41 -3.22
N PRO A 91 -20.61 -6.08 -2.14
CA PRO A 91 -19.88 -6.11 -0.88
C PRO A 91 -18.55 -6.85 -1.00
N ILE A 92 -17.44 -6.21 -0.62
CA ILE A 92 -16.08 -6.77 -0.70
C ILE A 92 -15.97 -8.10 0.06
N ALA A 93 -16.57 -8.17 1.25
CA ALA A 93 -16.49 -9.35 2.12
C ALA A 93 -17.34 -10.53 1.63
N ALA A 94 -18.37 -10.32 0.79
CA ALA A 94 -19.34 -11.36 0.45
C ALA A 94 -18.72 -12.52 -0.36
N GLN A 95 -17.62 -12.28 -1.06
CA GLN A 95 -16.88 -13.31 -1.79
C GLN A 95 -15.94 -14.13 -0.90
N TYR A 96 -15.64 -13.65 0.31
CA TYR A 96 -14.83 -14.35 1.29
C TYR A 96 -15.80 -14.96 2.31
N ARG A 97 -16.10 -16.26 2.17
CA ARG A 97 -16.85 -16.99 3.20
C ARG A 97 -15.96 -17.06 4.44
N TYR A 98 -16.12 -16.13 5.36
CA TYR A 98 -15.55 -16.25 6.68
C TYR A 98 -16.34 -17.34 7.38
N ASP A 99 -15.74 -18.53 7.52
CA ASP A 99 -16.33 -19.58 8.34
C ASP A 99 -16.52 -19.01 9.75
N GLU A 100 -17.77 -19.01 10.24
CA GLU A 100 -18.17 -18.43 11.55
C GLU A 100 -17.61 -19.21 12.77
N ASN A 101 -16.59 -20.04 12.56
CA ASN A 101 -15.94 -20.88 13.59
C ASN A 101 -14.44 -20.54 13.81
N MET A 102 -14.00 -19.32 13.48
CA MET A 102 -12.71 -18.78 13.94
C MET A 102 -12.87 -17.79 15.08
#